data_AF-A0AA40K246-F1
#
_entry.id   AF-A0AA40K246-F1
#
_cell.length_a   1.000
_cell.length_b   1.000
_cell.length_c   1.000
_cell.angle_alpha   90.00
_cell.angle_beta   90.00
_cell.angle_gamma   90.00
#
_symmetry.space_group_name_H-M   'P 1'
#
loop_
_entity.id
_entity.type
_entity.pdbx_description
1 polymer ?
#
loop_
_entity_poly.entity_id
_entity_poly.type
_entity_poly.pdbx_seq_one_letter_code
_entity_poly.pdbx_strand_id
1 'polypeptide(L)'
;MRGHGTHLLPPPLSTITSSLAGTLTRTNKLLSVRPLHSRYSPEVGDLVVGRIVEVQAKRWRVDVGASQLASLPLSAINLPGGILRKRTETDELQIRTFFAEGDLLVAEVQQLFADGGAVLHTRSLKYGKLRNGVFVAVPGGSGGAWCGAGGRCGRLRRGRGVGRWMWCWG
;
A
#
# COMPACT_ATOMS: atom_id res chain seq x y z
N MET A 1 23.03 14.37 -8.48
CA MET A 1 22.37 13.05 -8.49
C MET A 1 20.93 13.24 -8.94
N ARG A 2 20.44 12.36 -9.80
CA ARG A 2 19.07 12.43 -10.34
C ARG A 2 18.15 11.56 -9.50
N GLY A 3 16.97 12.09 -9.17
CA GLY A 3 15.89 11.37 -8.53
C GLY A 3 14.75 11.12 -9.50
N HIS A 4 13.64 10.62 -8.97
CA HIS A 4 12.41 10.38 -9.74
C HIS A 4 11.93 11.65 -10.48
N GLY A 5 11.45 11.46 -11.71
CA GLY A 5 10.87 12.54 -12.53
C GLY A 5 11.88 13.45 -13.22
N THR A 6 13.17 13.10 -13.24
CA THR A 6 14.22 13.86 -13.94
C THR A 6 15.02 12.99 -14.91
N HIS A 7 15.19 13.44 -16.16
CA HIS A 7 15.98 12.77 -17.19
C HIS A 7 17.07 13.69 -17.72
N LEU A 8 18.19 13.09 -18.16
CA LEU A 8 19.27 13.79 -18.84
C LEU A 8 19.02 13.66 -20.34
N LEU A 9 19.10 14.78 -21.06
CA LEU A 9 19.15 14.71 -22.51
C LEU A 9 20.51 14.16 -22.96
N PRO A 10 20.53 13.38 -24.06
CA PRO A 10 21.77 12.95 -24.68
C PRO A 10 22.58 14.16 -25.23
N PRO A 11 23.90 14.02 -25.40
CA PRO A 11 24.78 15.08 -25.90
C PRO A 11 24.28 15.68 -27.23
N PRO A 12 24.51 16.98 -27.51
CA PRO A 12 25.55 17.87 -26.94
C PRO A 12 25.12 18.65 -25.68
N LEU A 13 23.86 18.58 -25.27
CA LEU A 13 23.33 19.34 -24.13
C LEU A 13 23.22 18.47 -22.89
N SER A 14 24.09 18.70 -21.90
CA SER A 14 24.08 18.02 -20.60
C SER A 14 23.04 18.63 -19.63
N THR A 15 21.86 18.99 -20.14
CA THR A 15 20.80 19.64 -19.36
C THR A 15 19.88 18.60 -18.71
N ILE A 16 19.46 18.86 -17.46
CA ILE A 16 18.48 18.04 -16.74
C ILE A 16 17.09 18.58 -17.06
N THR A 17 16.19 17.72 -17.54
CA THR A 17 14.80 18.06 -17.85
C THR A 17 13.85 17.24 -17.00
N SER A 18 12.74 17.85 -16.58
CA SER A 18 11.66 17.19 -15.84
C SER A 18 10.77 16.38 -16.79
N SER A 19 10.46 15.13 -16.45
CA SER A 19 9.48 14.31 -17.19
C SER A 19 8.05 14.46 -16.68
N LEU A 20 7.87 15.03 -15.48
CA LEU A 20 6.58 15.16 -14.81
C LEU A 20 6.24 16.62 -14.57
N ALA A 21 4.95 16.98 -14.69
CA ALA A 21 4.43 18.26 -14.23
C ALA A 21 4.27 18.20 -12.70
N GLY A 22 5.02 19.03 -11.99
CA GLY A 22 5.15 18.91 -10.54
C GLY A 22 6.02 19.98 -9.90
N THR A 23 6.16 19.90 -8.59
CA THR A 23 7.07 20.75 -7.82
C THR A 23 8.44 20.12 -7.73
N LEU A 24 9.50 20.92 -7.88
CA LEU A 24 10.87 20.45 -7.79
C LEU A 24 11.26 20.35 -6.31
N THR A 25 11.59 19.14 -5.86
CA THR A 25 12.11 18.84 -4.53
C THR A 25 13.61 18.57 -4.59
N ARG A 26 14.40 19.49 -4.01
CA ARG A 26 15.86 19.39 -3.93
C ARG A 26 16.27 18.96 -2.52
N THR A 27 16.76 17.73 -2.41
CA THR A 27 17.35 17.20 -1.16
C THR A 27 18.86 17.06 -1.36
N ASN A 28 19.62 18.03 -0.86
CA ASN A 28 21.06 18.14 -1.05
C ASN A 28 21.46 18.20 -2.54
N LYS A 29 22.16 17.16 -3.01
CA LYS A 29 22.60 16.99 -4.40
C LYS A 29 21.61 16.17 -5.24
N LEU A 30 20.46 15.79 -4.68
CA LEU A 30 19.40 15.04 -5.35
C LEU A 30 18.32 16.02 -5.84
N LEU A 31 18.09 16.03 -7.15
CA LEU A 31 16.96 16.72 -7.77
C LEU A 31 15.87 15.69 -8.06
N SER A 32 14.67 15.91 -7.56
CA SER A 32 13.49 15.08 -7.81
C SER A 32 12.30 15.96 -8.12
N VAL A 33 11.36 15.45 -8.92
CA VAL A 33 10.12 16.17 -9.23
C VAL A 33 8.96 15.40 -8.61
N ARG A 34 8.21 16.08 -7.74
CA ARG A 34 7.00 15.55 -7.13
C ARG A 34 5.80 15.88 -8.02
N PRO A 35 5.13 14.89 -8.64
CA PRO A 35 4.03 15.13 -9.57
C PRO A 35 2.79 15.71 -8.89
N LEU A 36 1.98 16.45 -9.66
CA LEU A 36 0.67 16.97 -9.26
C LEU A 36 -0.43 15.90 -9.17
N HIS A 37 -0.19 14.71 -9.71
CA HIS A 37 -1.05 13.56 -9.49
C HIS A 37 -0.20 12.31 -9.56
N SER A 38 -0.32 11.45 -8.56
CA SER A 38 0.39 10.17 -8.53
C SER A 38 -0.50 9.11 -7.93
N ARG A 39 -0.43 7.90 -8.49
CA ARG A 39 -0.96 6.71 -7.84
C ARG A 39 -0.27 6.48 -6.51
N TYR A 40 -0.91 5.70 -5.65
CA TYR A 40 -0.31 5.29 -4.40
C TYR A 40 1.00 4.53 -4.67
N SER A 41 2.10 5.02 -4.09
CA SER A 41 3.38 4.33 -4.13
C SER A 41 3.53 3.61 -2.79
N PRO A 42 3.43 2.28 -2.75
CA PRO A 42 3.50 1.55 -1.50
C PRO A 42 4.90 1.66 -0.88
N GLU A 43 4.98 1.92 0.43
CA GLU A 43 6.21 1.85 1.21
C GLU A 43 6.15 0.68 2.20
N VAL A 44 7.33 0.16 2.60
CA VAL A 44 7.41 -0.91 3.59
C VAL A 44 6.92 -0.42 4.95
N GLY A 45 5.99 -1.14 5.57
CA GLY A 45 5.36 -0.78 6.84
C GLY A 45 4.09 0.05 6.72
N ASP A 46 3.64 0.35 5.50
CA ASP A 46 2.38 1.07 5.30
C ASP A 46 1.18 0.17 5.62
N LEU A 47 0.22 0.72 6.37
CA LEU A 47 -1.08 0.12 6.61
C LEU A 47 -2.04 0.51 5.48
N VAL A 48 -2.52 -0.48 4.75
CA VAL A 48 -3.37 -0.29 3.58
C VAL A 48 -4.67 -1.10 3.70
N VAL A 49 -5.72 -0.57 3.09
CA VAL A 49 -6.96 -1.29 2.88
C VAL A 49 -7.08 -1.60 1.42
N GLY A 50 -7.43 -2.84 1.11
CA GLY A 50 -7.54 -3.29 -0.26
C GLY A 50 -8.70 -4.24 -0.48
N ARG A 51 -9.10 -4.35 -1.73
CA ARG A 51 -10.17 -5.25 -2.19
C ARG A 51 -9.56 -6.43 -2.93
N ILE A 52 -10.03 -7.64 -2.63
CA ILE A 52 -9.58 -8.83 -3.36
C ILE A 52 -10.17 -8.81 -4.77
N VAL A 53 -9.30 -8.84 -5.77
CA VAL A 53 -9.70 -8.88 -7.19
C VAL A 53 -9.83 -10.32 -7.65
N GLU A 54 -8.84 -11.14 -7.32
CA GLU A 54 -8.80 -12.55 -7.72
C GLU A 54 -8.14 -13.42 -6.66
N VAL A 55 -8.53 -14.68 -6.64
CA VAL A 55 -8.02 -15.72 -5.75
C VAL A 55 -7.21 -16.71 -6.59
N GLN A 56 -5.90 -16.85 -6.32
CA GLN A 56 -5.05 -17.89 -6.90
C GLN A 56 -4.80 -19.00 -5.86
N ALA A 57 -4.28 -20.15 -6.29
CA ALA A 57 -4.11 -21.33 -5.42
C ALA A 57 -3.27 -21.09 -4.15
N LYS A 58 -2.30 -20.16 -4.19
CA LYS A 58 -1.37 -19.89 -3.06
C LYS A 58 -1.31 -18.42 -2.64
N ARG A 59 -2.03 -17.54 -3.33
CA ARG A 59 -2.00 -16.08 -3.10
C ARG A 59 -3.29 -15.42 -3.56
N TRP A 60 -3.60 -14.29 -2.96
CA TRP A 60 -4.65 -13.38 -3.42
C TRP A 60 -4.03 -12.18 -4.12
N ARG A 61 -4.69 -11.68 -5.18
CA ARG A 61 -4.40 -10.33 -5.67
C ARG A 61 -5.35 -9.35 -5.03
N VAL A 62 -4.78 -8.28 -4.51
CA VAL A 62 -5.47 -7.23 -3.77
C VAL A 62 -5.25 -5.90 -4.49
N ASP A 63 -6.33 -5.21 -4.79
CA ASP A 63 -6.27 -3.84 -5.29
C ASP A 63 -6.13 -2.87 -4.11
N VAL A 64 -5.07 -2.07 -4.16
CA VAL A 64 -4.70 -1.05 -3.16
C VAL A 64 -4.66 0.34 -3.81
N GLY A 65 -4.99 0.47 -5.10
CA GLY A 65 -4.85 1.72 -5.85
C GLY A 65 -3.40 2.10 -6.20
N ALA A 66 -2.48 1.14 -6.08
CA ALA A 66 -1.10 1.29 -6.54
C ALA A 66 -1.00 1.13 -8.07
N SER A 67 0.22 1.24 -8.63
CA SER A 67 0.47 0.96 -10.04
C SER A 67 0.24 -0.51 -10.40
N GLN A 68 0.49 -1.42 -9.46
CA GLN A 68 0.33 -2.86 -9.60
C GLN A 68 -0.57 -3.43 -8.50
N LEU A 69 -1.23 -4.54 -8.79
CA LEU A 69 -1.97 -5.30 -7.80
C LEU A 69 -1.02 -5.88 -6.76
N ALA A 70 -1.35 -5.72 -5.49
CA ALA A 70 -0.58 -6.27 -4.41
C ALA A 70 -0.83 -7.77 -4.27
N SER A 71 0.17 -8.51 -3.81
CA SER A 71 0.09 -9.94 -3.57
C SER A 71 0.01 -10.23 -2.08
N LEU A 72 -1.00 -11.00 -1.67
CA LEU A 72 -1.13 -11.51 -0.32
C LEU A 72 -0.92 -13.03 -0.38
N PRO A 73 0.23 -13.56 0.03
CA PRO A 73 0.44 -15.00 0.01
C PRO A 73 -0.33 -15.66 1.17
N LEU A 74 -0.75 -16.92 0.98
CA LEU A 74 -1.39 -17.73 2.03
C LEU A 74 -0.51 -17.86 3.28
N SER A 75 0.82 -17.76 3.10
CA SER A 75 1.78 -17.76 4.19
C SER A 75 1.72 -16.53 5.10
N ALA A 76 1.20 -15.42 4.61
CA ALA A 76 1.22 -14.14 5.29
C ALA A 76 -0.07 -13.82 6.07
N ILE A 77 -1.03 -14.75 6.06
CA ILE A 77 -2.29 -14.62 6.80
C ILE A 77 -2.27 -15.43 8.10
N ASN A 78 -3.06 -14.98 9.07
CA ASN A 78 -3.30 -15.73 10.28
C ASN A 78 -4.44 -16.72 10.04
N LEU A 79 -4.14 -18.00 10.18
CA LEU A 79 -5.16 -19.05 10.17
C LEU A 79 -5.97 -18.97 11.48
N PRO A 80 -7.30 -19.10 11.43
CA PRO A 80 -8.13 -19.20 12.63
C PRO A 80 -7.68 -20.43 13.43
N GLY A 81 -7.17 -20.19 14.64
CA GLY A 81 -6.62 -21.24 15.49
C GLY A 81 -5.37 -20.84 16.25
N GLY A 82 -4.70 -19.72 15.91
CA GLY A 82 -3.64 -19.08 16.74
C GLY A 82 -2.38 -19.92 16.99
N ILE A 83 -2.35 -21.17 16.54
CA ILE A 83 -1.26 -22.12 16.68
C ILE A 83 -0.46 -22.08 15.38
N LEU A 84 0.86 -22.11 15.49
CA LEU A 84 1.79 -22.31 14.38
C LEU A 84 1.63 -23.75 13.83
N ARG A 85 0.53 -24.04 13.14
CA ARG A 85 0.33 -25.33 12.46
C ARG A 85 1.25 -25.38 11.24
N LYS A 86 1.88 -26.53 10.99
CA LYS A 86 2.55 -26.79 9.71
C LYS A 86 1.51 -26.61 8.61
N ARG A 87 1.77 -25.72 7.67
CA ARG A 87 0.84 -25.40 6.57
C ARG A 87 0.55 -26.69 5.81
N THR A 88 -0.72 -27.06 5.78
CA THR A 88 -1.19 -28.33 5.20
C THR A 88 -1.77 -28.06 3.82
N GLU A 89 -1.63 -29.01 2.89
CA GLU A 89 -2.17 -28.91 1.52
C GLU A 89 -3.70 -28.69 1.50
N THR A 90 -4.39 -29.08 2.59
CA THR A 90 -5.83 -28.83 2.79
C THR A 90 -6.19 -27.34 2.84
N ASP A 91 -5.26 -26.48 3.29
CA ASP A 91 -5.49 -25.04 3.40
C ASP A 91 -5.43 -24.35 2.02
N GLU A 92 -4.67 -24.92 1.07
CA GLU A 92 -4.65 -24.46 -0.33
C GLU A 92 -6.02 -24.70 -1.01
N LEU A 93 -6.71 -25.79 -0.67
CA LEU A 93 -8.05 -26.09 -1.17
C LEU A 93 -9.13 -25.18 -0.58
N GLN A 94 -8.97 -24.77 0.69
CA GLN A 94 -9.92 -23.91 1.41
C GLN A 94 -9.62 -22.41 1.28
N ILE A 95 -8.76 -22.01 0.34
CA ILE A 95 -8.30 -20.63 0.20
C ILE A 95 -9.44 -19.62 0.02
N ARG A 96 -10.50 -20.02 -0.71
CA ARG A 96 -11.70 -19.22 -0.95
C ARG A 96 -12.56 -19.00 0.30
N THR A 97 -12.42 -19.85 1.32
CA THR A 97 -13.19 -19.75 2.57
C THR A 97 -12.69 -18.61 3.47
N PHE A 98 -11.39 -18.26 3.38
CA PHE A 98 -10.83 -17.13 4.13
C PHE A 98 -11.19 -15.80 3.48
N PHE A 99 -10.95 -15.72 2.18
CA PHE A 99 -11.00 -14.50 1.39
C PHE A 99 -11.61 -14.82 0.03
N ALA A 100 -12.79 -14.27 -0.21
CA ALA A 100 -13.50 -14.36 -1.47
C ALA A 100 -13.24 -13.13 -2.34
N GLU A 101 -13.55 -13.25 -3.63
CA GLU A 101 -13.49 -12.13 -4.57
C GLU A 101 -14.42 -11.00 -4.10
N GLY A 102 -13.91 -9.78 -4.12
CA GLY A 102 -14.65 -8.59 -3.71
C GLY A 102 -14.60 -8.27 -2.22
N ASP A 103 -14.04 -9.14 -1.38
CA ASP A 103 -13.85 -8.88 0.05
C ASP A 103 -12.86 -7.73 0.30
N LEU A 104 -13.11 -6.97 1.38
CA LEU A 104 -12.22 -5.91 1.85
C LEU A 104 -11.37 -6.42 3.02
N LEU A 105 -10.10 -6.04 3.02
CA LEU A 105 -9.16 -6.40 4.07
C LEU A 105 -8.21 -5.26 4.42
N VAL A 106 -7.78 -5.22 5.68
CA VAL A 106 -6.67 -4.40 6.14
C VAL A 106 -5.42 -5.26 6.15
N ALA A 107 -4.34 -4.78 5.52
CA ALA A 107 -3.04 -5.43 5.55
C ALA A 107 -1.91 -4.40 5.65
N GLU A 108 -0.74 -4.89 6.04
CA GLU A 108 0.48 -4.09 6.08
C GLU A 108 1.39 -4.53 4.93
N VAL A 109 2.10 -3.57 4.34
CA VAL A 109 3.10 -3.83 3.30
C VAL A 109 4.35 -4.42 3.94
N GLN A 110 4.59 -5.70 3.69
CA GLN A 110 5.75 -6.41 4.21
C GLN A 110 7.02 -6.05 3.44
N GLN A 111 6.94 -6.15 2.12
CA GLN A 111 8.07 -6.05 1.20
C GLN A 111 7.60 -5.50 -0.14
N LEU A 112 8.52 -4.89 -0.87
CA LEU A 112 8.32 -4.39 -2.22
C LEU A 112 9.25 -5.12 -3.17
N PHE A 113 8.73 -5.53 -4.31
CA PHE A 113 9.52 -6.04 -5.42
C PHE A 113 10.13 -4.89 -6.22
N ALA A 114 11.21 -5.18 -6.96
CA ALA A 114 11.87 -4.21 -7.83
C ALA A 114 10.93 -3.62 -8.89
N ASP A 115 9.90 -4.38 -9.28
CA ASP A 115 8.90 -3.97 -10.26
C ASP A 115 7.84 -3.00 -9.67
N GLY A 116 7.87 -2.73 -8.36
CA GLY A 116 6.86 -1.93 -7.65
C GLY A 116 5.66 -2.74 -7.16
N GLY A 117 5.69 -4.06 -7.32
CA GLY A 117 4.69 -4.96 -6.73
C GLY A 117 4.84 -5.03 -5.21
N ALA A 118 3.74 -4.87 -4.47
CA ALA A 118 3.75 -4.98 -3.02
C ALA A 118 3.38 -6.38 -2.54
N VAL A 119 4.07 -6.86 -1.51
CA VAL A 119 3.69 -8.06 -0.75
C VAL A 119 3.04 -7.62 0.55
N LEU A 120 1.84 -8.11 0.79
CA LEU A 120 1.06 -7.78 1.98
C LEU A 120 1.13 -8.90 3.02
N HIS A 121 0.94 -8.54 4.28
CA HIS A 121 0.71 -9.51 5.35
C HIS A 121 -0.34 -9.04 6.35
N THR A 122 -0.99 -10.00 7.01
CA THR A 122 -2.00 -9.75 8.05
C THR A 122 -1.63 -10.48 9.34
N ARG A 123 -0.34 -10.50 9.73
CA ARG A 123 0.17 -11.23 10.91
C ARG A 123 -0.36 -10.72 12.25
N SER A 124 -0.97 -9.54 12.30
CA SER A 124 -1.58 -9.00 13.53
C SER A 124 -3.07 -9.33 13.60
N LEU A 125 -3.58 -9.69 14.79
CA LEU A 125 -5.01 -9.94 15.04
C LEU A 125 -5.92 -8.73 14.72
N LYS A 126 -5.34 -7.53 14.70
CA LYS A 126 -6.04 -6.28 14.34
C LYS A 126 -6.24 -6.13 12.83
N TYR A 127 -5.53 -6.92 12.03
CA TYR A 127 -5.55 -6.87 10.57
C TYR A 127 -6.28 -8.11 10.05
N GLY A 128 -7.10 -7.93 9.02
CA GLY A 128 -7.93 -9.01 8.52
C GLY A 128 -9.12 -8.51 7.70
N LYS A 129 -10.08 -9.39 7.49
CA LYS A 129 -11.30 -9.11 6.73
C LYS A 129 -12.14 -8.07 7.44
N LEU A 130 -12.44 -6.97 6.75
CA LEU A 130 -13.36 -5.95 7.23
C LEU A 130 -14.80 -6.45 7.01
N ARG A 131 -15.62 -6.35 8.05
CA ARG A 131 -17.06 -6.62 8.01
C ARG A 131 -17.79 -5.41 8.58
N ASN A 132 -18.99 -5.15 8.08
CA ASN A 132 -19.89 -4.10 8.59
C ASN A 132 -19.28 -2.69 8.56
N GLY A 133 -18.98 -2.17 7.36
CA GLY A 133 -18.48 -0.81 7.20
C GLY A 133 -18.71 -0.26 5.80
N VAL A 134 -18.47 1.03 5.63
CA VAL A 134 -18.50 1.72 4.33
C VAL A 134 -17.07 1.94 3.87
N PHE A 135 -16.77 1.54 2.63
CA PHE A 135 -15.49 1.83 2.00
C PHE A 135 -15.60 3.13 1.21
N VAL A 136 -14.75 4.11 1.55
CA VAL A 136 -14.66 5.38 0.83
C VAL A 136 -13.24 5.52 0.31
N ALA A 137 -13.08 5.45 -1.02
CA ALA A 137 -11.84 5.75 -1.69
C ALA A 137 -11.79 7.25 -2.01
N VAL A 138 -10.91 7.99 -1.34
CA VAL A 138 -10.63 9.38 -1.70
C VAL A 138 -9.45 9.41 -2.66
N PRO A 139 -9.61 9.88 -3.91
CA PRO A 139 -8.49 10.03 -4.80
C PRO A 139 -7.50 11.03 -4.20
N GLY A 140 -6.26 10.59 -3.97
CA GLY A 140 -5.19 11.45 -3.51
C GLY A 140 -4.83 12.47 -4.59
N GLY A 141 -5.49 13.62 -4.60
CA GLY A 141 -4.93 14.82 -5.21
C GLY A 141 -3.56 15.08 -4.57
N SER A 142 -2.53 15.30 -5.38
CA SER A 142 -1.18 15.54 -4.86
C SER A 142 -1.20 16.65 -3.81
N GLY A 143 -0.48 16.47 -2.71
CA GLY A 143 -0.20 17.56 -1.80
C GLY A 143 -0.22 17.12 -0.35
N GLY A 144 0.99 16.99 0.22
CA GLY A 144 1.38 17.05 1.62
C GLY A 144 0.41 16.62 2.72
N ALA A 145 0.83 15.66 3.56
CA ALA A 145 0.47 15.57 4.98
C ALA A 145 -0.73 16.44 5.43
N TRP A 146 -1.91 15.84 5.57
CA TRP A 146 -3.00 16.53 6.25
C TRP A 146 -2.74 16.43 7.75
N CYS A 147 -2.10 17.47 8.30
CA CYS A 147 -2.31 17.87 9.69
C CYS A 147 -3.53 18.79 9.69
N GLY A 148 -4.72 18.23 9.87
CA GLY A 148 -5.95 19.01 10.07
C GLY A 148 -6.28 19.09 11.56
N ALA A 149 -6.22 20.30 12.11
CA ALA A 149 -6.65 20.64 13.46
C ALA A 149 -8.16 20.36 13.66
N GLY A 150 -8.54 19.97 14.87
CA GLY A 150 -9.92 20.14 15.35
C GLY A 150 -10.89 18.98 15.09
N GLY A 151 -10.55 17.76 15.50
CA GLY A 151 -11.51 16.68 15.64
C GLY A 151 -10.96 15.63 16.61
N ARG A 152 -11.72 15.26 17.65
CA ARG A 152 -11.29 14.30 18.69
C ARG A 152 -11.08 12.92 18.08
N CYS A 153 -9.87 12.70 17.57
CA CYS A 153 -9.37 11.41 17.08
C CYS A 153 -8.89 10.60 18.30
N GLY A 154 -9.52 9.44 18.52
CA GLY A 154 -9.12 8.48 19.54
C GLY A 154 -7.63 8.17 19.42
N ARG A 155 -6.91 8.49 20.49
CA ARG A 155 -5.45 8.42 20.58
C ARG A 155 -4.95 6.97 20.50
N LEU A 156 -4.71 6.45 19.30
CA LEU A 156 -3.83 5.30 19.13
C LEU A 156 -2.38 5.79 19.28
N ARG A 157 -1.73 5.45 20.41
CA ARG A 157 -0.36 5.87 20.72
C ARG A 157 0.63 5.40 19.65
N ARG A 158 1.25 6.38 19.01
CA ARG A 158 2.51 6.44 18.23
C ARG A 158 3.30 5.15 18.02
N GLY A 159 3.47 4.80 16.74
CA GLY A 159 4.75 4.39 16.15
C GLY A 159 4.96 5.26 14.90
N ARG A 160 6.16 5.80 14.69
CA ARG A 160 6.46 6.71 13.57
C ARG A 160 6.31 5.97 12.24
N GLY A 161 5.32 6.35 11.44
CA GLY A 161 5.12 5.89 10.06
C GLY A 161 4.16 6.85 9.38
N VAL A 162 4.58 7.46 8.29
CA VAL A 162 3.84 8.49 7.55
C VAL A 162 2.81 7.80 6.64
N GLY A 163 1.78 7.21 7.25
CA GLY A 163 0.66 6.59 6.52
C GLY A 163 -0.55 7.51 6.49
N ARG A 164 -0.90 8.01 5.30
CA ARG A 164 -1.94 9.01 5.07
C ARG A 164 -3.24 8.36 4.61
N TRP A 165 -4.13 8.04 5.55
CA TRP A 165 -5.53 7.69 5.26
C TRP A 165 -6.42 8.16 6.42
N MET A 166 -7.49 8.91 6.12
CA MET A 166 -8.49 9.31 7.10
C MET A 166 -9.65 8.32 7.04
N TRP A 167 -9.82 7.54 8.10
CA TRP A 167 -10.96 6.63 8.26
C TRP A 167 -11.90 7.22 9.30
N CYS A 168 -13.15 7.49 8.93
CA CYS A 168 -14.22 7.62 9.91
C CYS A 168 -14.82 6.24 10.11
N TRP A 169 -14.62 5.67 11.30
CA TRP A 169 -15.45 4.58 11.82
C TRP A 169 -16.45 5.19 12.79
N GLY A 170 -17.73 4.87 12.60
CA GLY A 170 -18.81 5.16 13.55
C GLY A 170 -18.93 4.04 14.57
#